data_AF-A0A1Y1CJB1-F1
#
_entry.id   AF-A0A1Y1CJB1-F1
#
_cell.length_a   1.000
_cell.length_b   1.000
_cell.length_c   1.000
_cell.angle_alpha   90.00
_cell.angle_beta   90.00
_cell.angle_gamma   90.00
#
_symmetry.space_group_name_H-M   'P 1'
#
loop_
_entity.id
_entity.type
_entity.pdbx_description
1 polymer ?
#
loop_
_entity_poly.entity_id
_entity_poly.type
_entity_poly.pdbx_seq_one_letter_code
_entity_poly.pdbx_strand_id
1 'polypeptide(L)'
;MVFITVNFTINQDYFAAICTNKDKPEMKCNGKCHLKKQIQEHEKEESTKDKQITEKEYQLFIQSISILKKEPEILGSEKRLVYSEPLHPIQHSFDIFHPPKIKF
;
A
#
# COMPACT_ATOMS: atom_id res chain seq x y z
N MET A 1 0.44 6.62 -13.79
CA MET A 1 -0.77 7.43 -13.49
C MET A 1 -1.25 7.39 -12.03
N VAL A 2 -1.59 6.24 -11.43
CA VAL A 2 -2.19 6.16 -10.06
C VAL A 2 -1.34 6.83 -8.97
N PHE A 3 -0.03 6.64 -8.97
CA PHE A 3 0.87 7.28 -7.99
C PHE A 3 0.85 8.81 -8.07
N ILE A 4 0.78 9.37 -9.28
CA ILE A 4 0.75 10.83 -9.50
C ILE A 4 -0.52 11.43 -8.89
N THR A 5 -1.68 10.79 -9.11
CA THR A 5 -2.97 11.29 -8.60
C THR A 5 -3.10 11.12 -7.09
N VAL A 6 -2.59 10.03 -6.52
CA VAL A 6 -2.57 9.82 -5.06
C VAL A 6 -1.67 10.85 -4.38
N ASN A 7 -0.45 11.07 -4.91
CA ASN A 7 0.46 12.07 -4.38
C ASN A 7 -0.14 13.49 -4.44
N PHE A 8 -0.78 13.84 -5.54
CA PHE A 8 -1.47 15.13 -5.68
C PHE A 8 -2.60 15.30 -4.65
N THR A 9 -3.39 14.26 -4.42
CA THR A 9 -4.52 14.31 -3.48
C THR A 9 -4.04 14.44 -2.03
N ILE A 10 -3.01 13.68 -1.64
CA ILE A 10 -2.46 13.74 -0.28
C ILE A 10 -1.78 15.09 -0.02
N ASN A 11 -1.03 15.59 -1.00
CA ASN A 11 -0.24 16.82 -0.87
C ASN A 11 -0.89 18.03 -1.56
N GLN A 12 -2.22 18.10 -1.58
CA GLN A 12 -2.95 19.12 -2.33
C GLN A 12 -2.59 20.54 -1.88
N ASP A 13 -2.41 20.78 -0.59
CA ASP A 13 -2.04 22.09 -0.04
C ASP A 13 -0.67 22.55 -0.53
N TYR A 14 0.29 21.64 -0.62
CA TYR A 14 1.61 21.90 -1.19
C TYR A 14 1.49 22.34 -2.66
N PHE A 15 0.73 21.59 -3.48
CA PHE A 15 0.54 21.94 -4.89
C PHE A 15 -0.24 23.24 -5.09
N ALA A 16 -1.18 23.56 -4.21
CA ALA A 16 -1.86 24.85 -4.19
C ALA A 16 -0.87 25.99 -3.84
N ALA A 17 0.03 25.76 -2.88
CA ALA A 17 1.05 26.73 -2.48
C ALA A 17 2.08 27.04 -3.57
N ILE A 18 2.35 26.13 -4.50
CA ILE A 18 3.24 26.37 -5.65
C ILE A 18 2.50 26.65 -6.97
N CYS A 19 1.17 26.86 -6.92
CA CYS A 19 0.37 27.10 -8.11
C CYS A 19 0.78 28.40 -8.82
N THR A 20 0.92 28.35 -10.16
CA THR A 20 1.30 29.51 -10.98
C THR A 20 0.11 30.39 -11.37
N ASN A 21 -1.13 29.91 -11.18
CA ASN A 21 -2.36 30.62 -11.55
C ASN A 21 -3.06 31.23 -10.33
N LYS A 22 -2.30 31.61 -9.29
CA LYS A 22 -2.85 32.21 -8.06
C LYS A 22 -3.48 33.57 -8.31
N ASP A 23 -2.99 34.26 -9.33
CA ASP A 23 -3.46 35.52 -9.89
C ASP A 23 -4.83 35.42 -10.59
N LYS A 24 -5.33 34.21 -10.86
CA LYS A 24 -6.61 33.95 -11.54
C LYS A 24 -7.54 33.11 -10.67
N PRO A 25 -8.09 33.67 -9.58
CA PRO A 25 -8.94 32.94 -8.64
C PRO A 25 -10.21 32.35 -9.29
N GLU A 26 -10.73 32.97 -10.36
CA GLU A 26 -11.88 32.49 -11.13
C GLU A 26 -11.68 31.10 -11.73
N MET A 27 -10.42 30.71 -11.99
CA MET A 27 -10.07 29.41 -12.57
C MET A 27 -10.10 28.26 -11.56
N LYS A 28 -10.16 28.56 -10.24
CA LYS A 28 -10.13 27.57 -9.16
C LYS A 28 -9.07 26.48 -9.39
N CYS A 29 -7.86 26.92 -9.77
CA CYS A 29 -6.81 26.03 -10.25
C CYS A 29 -6.29 25.10 -9.15
N ASN A 30 -6.03 25.62 -7.94
CA ASN A 30 -5.66 24.84 -6.76
C ASN A 30 -4.54 23.81 -7.03
N GLY A 31 -3.49 24.21 -7.76
CA GLY A 31 -2.36 23.33 -8.08
C GLY A 31 -2.57 22.35 -9.24
N LYS A 32 -3.76 22.28 -9.84
CA LYS A 32 -4.07 21.37 -10.98
C LYS A 32 -3.18 21.59 -12.21
N CYS A 33 -2.58 22.77 -12.36
CA CYS A 33 -1.59 23.04 -13.40
C CYS A 33 -0.37 22.11 -13.32
N HIS A 34 0.08 21.80 -12.09
CA HIS A 34 1.20 20.88 -11.85
C HIS A 34 0.81 19.43 -12.11
N LEU A 35 -0.39 19.03 -11.69
CA LEU A 35 -0.92 17.68 -11.99
C LEU A 35 -0.97 17.43 -13.50
N LYS A 36 -1.51 18.39 -14.26
CA LYS A 36 -1.59 18.29 -15.73
C LYS A 36 -0.20 18.14 -16.35
N LYS A 37 0.77 18.92 -15.89
CA LYS A 37 2.16 18.85 -16.37
C LYS A 37 2.79 17.48 -16.12
N GLN A 38 2.68 16.97 -14.90
CA GLN A 38 3.22 15.64 -14.53
C GLN A 38 2.60 14.51 -15.35
N ILE A 39 1.29 14.57 -15.61
CA ILE A 39 0.60 13.58 -16.46
C ILE A 39 1.16 13.63 -17.89
N GLN A 40 1.29 14.82 -18.47
CA GLN A 40 1.81 14.98 -19.84
C GLN A 40 3.28 14.53 -19.97
N GLU A 41 4.11 14.79 -18.96
CA GLU A 41 5.49 14.31 -18.93
C GLU A 41 5.55 12.78 -18.86
N HIS A 42 4.73 12.16 -18.01
CA HIS A 42 4.61 10.70 -17.92
C HIS A 42 4.14 10.07 -19.24
N GLU A 43 3.15 10.66 -19.92
CA GLU A 43 2.68 10.17 -21.23
C GLU A 43 3.77 10.25 -22.30
N LYS A 44 4.56 11.32 -22.31
CA LYS A 44 5.69 11.45 -23.23
C LYS A 44 6.77 10.42 -22.95
N GLU A 45 7.11 10.18 -21.68
CA GLU A 45 8.07 9.13 -21.32
C GLU A 45 7.59 7.72 -21.65
N GLU A 46 6.29 7.43 -21.51
CA GLU A 46 5.74 6.13 -21.94
C GLU A 46 5.72 5.99 -23.46
N SER A 47 5.58 7.09 -24.21
CA SER A 47 5.58 7.04 -25.67
C SER A 47 6.96 6.77 -26.29
N THR A 48 8.05 7.10 -25.59
CA THR A 48 9.43 6.91 -26.07
C THR A 48 10.07 5.61 -25.60
N LYS A 49 9.50 4.96 -24.58
CA LYS A 49 9.88 3.61 -24.15
C LYS A 49 9.07 2.61 -24.95
N ASP A 50 9.69 2.01 -25.97
CA ASP A 50 9.17 0.80 -26.62
C ASP A 50 8.67 -0.15 -25.53
N LYS A 51 7.43 -0.61 -25.68
CA LYS A 51 6.67 -1.41 -24.70
C LYS A 51 7.32 -2.77 -24.46
N GLN A 52 8.47 -2.82 -23.80
CA GLN A 52 8.88 -3.99 -23.03
C GLN A 52 8.00 -4.00 -21.80
N ILE A 53 6.78 -4.55 -21.96
CA ILE A 53 5.95 -4.94 -20.85
C ILE A 53 6.68 -6.11 -20.19
N THR A 54 7.61 -5.79 -19.28
CA THR A 54 8.05 -6.77 -18.29
C THR A 54 6.86 -6.95 -17.37
N GLU A 55 6.20 -8.10 -17.47
CA GLU A 55 5.09 -8.48 -16.60
C GLU A 55 5.64 -8.48 -15.16
N LYS A 56 5.38 -7.39 -14.42
CA LYS A 56 5.79 -7.28 -13.02
C LYS A 56 4.75 -7.98 -12.17
N GLU A 57 5.06 -9.20 -11.78
CA GLU A 57 4.28 -9.92 -10.78
C GLU A 57 4.54 -9.27 -9.41
N TYR A 58 3.50 -8.63 -8.85
CA TYR A 58 3.55 -8.09 -7.50
C TYR A 58 2.98 -9.13 -6.53
N GLN A 59 3.86 -9.82 -5.79
CA GLN A 59 3.44 -10.68 -4.69
C GLN A 59 3.09 -9.81 -3.48
N LEU A 60 1.80 -9.53 -3.31
CA LEU A 60 1.27 -8.84 -2.14
C LEU A 60 0.96 -9.88 -1.05
N PHE A 61 1.68 -9.82 0.08
CA PHE A 61 1.39 -10.65 1.24
C PHE A 61 0.65 -9.83 2.30
N ILE A 62 -0.45 -10.38 2.85
CA ILE A 62 -1.18 -9.80 3.97
C ILE A 62 -1.00 -10.72 5.16
N GLN A 63 -0.32 -10.23 6.20
CA GLN A 63 -0.27 -10.92 7.48
C GLN A 63 -1.54 -10.60 8.28
N SER A 64 -2.29 -11.64 8.67
CA SER A 64 -3.37 -11.47 9.64
C SER A 64 -2.77 -11.10 11.00
N ILE A 65 -2.99 -9.86 11.43
CA ILE A 65 -2.64 -9.43 12.77
C ILE A 65 -3.77 -9.90 13.69
N SER A 66 -3.54 -10.97 14.42
CA SER A 66 -4.44 -11.37 15.51
C SER A 66 -4.32 -10.34 16.63
N ILE A 67 -5.30 -9.46 16.76
CA ILE A 67 -5.39 -8.54 17.90
C ILE A 67 -5.66 -9.40 19.14
N LEU A 68 -4.66 -9.51 20.01
CA LEU A 68 -4.77 -10.20 21.27
C LEU A 68 -5.82 -9.46 22.10
N LYS A 69 -7.04 -9.98 22.17
CA LYS A 69 -8.05 -9.48 23.09
C LYS A 69 -7.52 -9.77 24.49
N LYS A 70 -7.14 -8.72 25.22
CA LYS A 70 -6.77 -8.87 26.63
C LYS A 70 -8.04 -9.26 27.38
N GLU A 71 -8.15 -10.52 27.78
CA GLU A 71 -9.17 -10.94 28.73
C GLU A 71 -8.94 -10.21 30.07
N PRO A 72 -9.99 -9.84 30.81
CA PRO A 72 -9.83 -9.22 32.10
C PRO A 72 -9.09 -10.19 33.04
N GLU A 73 -7.98 -9.73 33.60
CA GLU A 73 -7.24 -10.46 34.63
C GLU A 73 -8.17 -10.67 35.83
N ILE A 74 -8.65 -11.90 36.02
CA ILE A 74 -9.33 -12.28 37.26
C ILE A 74 -8.24 -12.34 38.33
N LEU A 75 -8.30 -11.43 39.30
CA LEU A 75 -7.41 -11.36 40.45
C LEU A 75 -7.63 -12.58 41.37
N GLY A 76 -7.01 -13.70 41.01
CA GLY A 76 -6.91 -14.91 41.84
C GLY A 76 -5.45 -15.16 42.16
N SER A 77 -5.04 -14.92 43.41
CA SER A 77 -3.67 -15.09 43.86
C SER A 77 -3.31 -16.57 44.01
N GLU A 78 -2.68 -17.17 43.00
CA GLU A 78 -1.70 -18.23 43.22
C GLU A 78 -0.56 -18.04 42.19
N LYS A 79 0.66 -17.81 42.70
CA LYS A 79 1.86 -17.67 41.87
C LYS A 79 2.19 -19.02 41.22
N ARG A 80 1.56 -19.33 40.08
CA ARG A 80 2.07 -20.38 39.19
C ARG A 80 3.26 -19.82 38.42
N LEU A 81 4.40 -20.50 38.52
CA LEU A 81 5.49 -20.34 37.56
C LEU A 81 4.98 -20.84 36.21
N VAL A 82 4.49 -19.92 35.38
CA VAL A 82 4.11 -20.20 34.00
C VAL A 82 5.38 -20.12 33.17
N TYR A 83 5.92 -21.26 32.77
CA TYR A 83 6.84 -21.29 31.63
C TYR A 83 5.99 -21.02 30.39
N SER A 84 6.03 -19.77 29.91
CA SER A 84 5.51 -19.46 28.58
C SER A 84 6.55 -19.88 27.57
N GLU A 85 6.29 -20.97 26.86
CA GLU A 85 7.07 -21.32 25.67
C GLU A 85 7.04 -20.09 24.74
N PRO A 86 8.20 -19.55 24.32
CA PRO A 86 8.21 -18.40 23.44
C PRO A 86 7.41 -18.78 22.20
N LEU A 87 6.33 -18.04 21.95
CA LEU A 87 5.49 -18.15 20.76
C LEU A 87 6.37 -17.97 19.53
N HIS A 88 7.06 -19.03 19.14
CA HIS A 88 7.59 -19.17 17.80
C HIS A 88 6.34 -19.39 16.97
N PRO A 89 5.95 -18.44 16.12
CA PRO A 89 4.96 -18.77 15.11
C PRO A 89 5.60 -19.91 14.33
N ILE A 90 5.08 -21.12 14.51
CA ILE A 90 5.40 -22.24 13.64
C ILE A 90 4.81 -21.84 12.30
N GLN A 91 5.59 -21.11 11.50
CA GLN A 91 5.27 -20.67 10.15
C GLN A 91 5.42 -21.85 9.18
N HIS A 92 5.00 -23.05 9.59
CA HIS A 92 4.83 -24.14 8.65
C HIS A 92 3.46 -23.93 7.99
N SER A 93 3.48 -23.17 6.89
CA SER A 93 2.45 -23.34 5.87
C SER A 93 2.48 -24.79 5.43
N PHE A 94 1.46 -25.56 5.78
CA PHE A 94 1.29 -26.94 5.31
C PHE A 94 0.91 -27.00 3.82
N ASP A 95 0.82 -25.87 3.13
CA ASP A 95 0.56 -25.84 1.70
C ASP A 95 1.87 -26.00 0.91
N ILE A 96 2.39 -27.23 0.92
CA ILE A 96 3.31 -27.67 -0.12
C ILE A 96 2.47 -27.73 -1.38
N PHE A 97 2.73 -26.80 -2.30
CA PHE A 97 2.02 -26.65 -3.57
C PHE A 97 1.90 -28.02 -4.28
N HIS A 98 0.68 -28.58 -4.36
CA HIS A 98 0.44 -29.81 -5.11
C HIS A 98 0.04 -29.43 -6.55
N PRO A 99 0.72 -29.96 -7.58
CA PRO A 99 0.30 -29.72 -8.96
C PRO A 99 -1.13 -30.25 -9.20
N PRO A 100 -1.91 -29.61 -10.09
CA PRO A 100 -3.29 -29.99 -10.34
C PRO A 100 -3.36 -31.43 -10.86
N LYS A 101 -4.23 -32.24 -10.25
CA LYS A 101 -4.48 -33.62 -10.68
C LYS A 101 -5.19 -33.58 -12.04
N ILE A 102 -4.45 -33.92 -13.10
CA ILE A 102 -5.00 -34.13 -14.45
C ILE A 102 -6.04 -35.25 -14.35
N LYS A 103 -7.29 -34.97 -14.72
CA LYS A 103 -8.34 -35.98 -14.86
C LYS A 103 -8.32 -36.47 -16.31
N PHE A 104 -8.10 -37.78 -16.49
CA PHE A 104 -8.38 -38.49 -17.75
C PHE A 104 -9.86 -38.85 -17.83
#